data_AF-A0A830FK40-F1
#
_entry.id   AF-A0A830FK40-F1
#
_cell.length_a   1.000
_cell.length_b   1.000
_cell.length_c   1.000
_cell.angle_alpha   90.00
_cell.angle_beta   90.00
_cell.angle_gamma   90.00
#
_symmetry.space_group_name_H-M   'P 1'
#
loop_
_entity.id
_entity.type
_entity.pdbx_description
1 polymer ?
#
loop_
_entity_poly.entity_id
_entity_poly.type
_entity_poly.pdbx_seq_one_letter_code
_entity_poly.pdbx_strand_id
1 'polypeptide(L)'
;MTETLADKYPEAAPYIEQAVAEHGEDWVLEHYYKQLYPLGQVMAMPEKEDLPFYDPNEHSTMTEAETVAMYRAWAEYREKLRTGTKPDE
;
A
#
# COMPACT_ATOMS: atom_id res chain seq x y z
N MET A 1 18.67 7.78 21.71
CA MET A 1 17.22 7.99 21.86
C MET A 1 16.56 6.79 21.20
N THR A 2 15.77 6.02 21.94
CA THR A 2 14.96 4.93 21.36
C THR A 2 13.84 5.59 20.58
N GLU A 3 13.85 5.45 19.25
CA GLU A 3 12.75 5.91 18.40
C GLU A 3 11.45 5.30 18.91
N THR A 4 10.50 6.16 19.26
CA THR A 4 9.21 5.72 19.80
C THR A 4 8.33 5.21 18.66
N LEU A 5 7.30 4.41 18.99
CA LEU A 5 6.34 3.96 17.99
C LEU A 5 5.63 5.15 17.30
N ALA A 6 5.42 6.25 18.02
CA ALA A 6 4.86 7.49 17.46
C ALA A 6 5.79 8.13 16.41
N ASP A 7 7.10 8.09 16.61
CA ASP A 7 8.08 8.60 15.64
C ASP A 7 8.09 7.77 14.35
N LYS A 8 7.87 6.45 14.46
CA LYS A 8 7.84 5.53 13.30
C LYS A 8 6.53 5.57 12.53
N TYR A 9 5.42 5.89 13.21
CA TYR A 9 4.09 5.88 12.62
C TYR A 9 3.32 7.16 13.00
N PRO A 10 3.72 8.33 12.47
CA PRO A 10 3.14 9.62 12.86
C PRO A 10 1.64 9.71 12.58
N GLU A 11 1.14 9.06 11.53
CA GLU A 11 -0.30 9.00 11.22
C GLU A 11 -1.09 8.10 12.18
N ALA A 12 -0.43 7.09 12.76
CA ALA A 12 -1.03 6.18 13.73
C ALA A 12 -0.75 6.58 15.19
N ALA A 13 0.06 7.62 15.41
CA ALA A 13 0.47 8.10 16.74
C ALA A 13 -0.69 8.28 17.72
N PRO A 14 -1.81 8.97 17.39
CA PRO A 14 -2.92 9.13 18.33
C PRO A 14 -3.60 7.79 18.68
N TYR A 15 -3.62 6.82 17.76
CA TYR A 15 -4.19 5.50 18.00
C TYR A 15 -3.25 4.62 18.84
N ILE A 16 -1.94 4.75 18.63
CA ILE A 16 -0.91 4.07 19.43
C ILE A 16 -0.93 4.57 20.87
N GLU A 17 -1.01 5.89 21.09
CA GLU A 17 -1.07 6.49 22.43
C GLU A 17 -2.31 6.05 23.21
N GLN A 18 -3.47 6.01 22.55
CA GLN A 18 -4.70 5.50 23.18
C GLN A 18 -4.58 4.03 23.56
N ALA A 19 -4.04 3.19 22.68
CA ALA A 19 -3.86 1.76 22.94
C ALA A 19 -2.85 1.50 24.08
N VAL A 20 -1.78 2.30 24.18
CA VAL A 20 -0.82 2.23 25.29
C VAL A 20 -1.48 2.61 26.61
N ALA A 21 -2.33 3.64 26.61
CA ALA A 21 -3.07 4.05 27.80
C ALA A 21 -4.09 3.00 28.26
N GLU A 22 -4.74 2.28 27.34
CA GLU A 22 -5.76 1.29 27.66
C GLU A 22 -5.20 -0.10 28.02
N HIS A 23 -4.10 -0.52 27.39
CA HIS A 23 -3.62 -1.91 27.47
C HIS A 23 -2.17 -2.08 27.93
N GLY A 24 -1.41 -0.98 28.02
CA GLY A 24 0.01 -1.01 28.35
C GLY A 24 0.91 -1.29 27.15
N GLU A 25 2.16 -0.82 27.24
CA GLU A 25 3.12 -0.81 26.13
C GLU A 25 3.48 -2.21 25.63
N ASP A 26 3.69 -3.17 26.54
CA ASP A 26 4.04 -4.56 26.19
C ASP A 26 2.96 -5.24 25.35
N TRP A 27 1.68 -5.00 25.69
CA TRP A 27 0.56 -5.58 24.95
C TRP A 27 0.45 -4.99 23.54
N VAL A 28 0.66 -3.67 23.41
CA VAL A 28 0.66 -2.94 22.14
C VAL A 28 1.79 -3.43 21.24
N LEU A 29 2.98 -3.68 21.77
CA LEU A 29 4.09 -4.22 20.98
C LEU A 29 3.77 -5.60 20.39
N GLU A 30 3.09 -6.47 21.13
CA GLU A 30 2.74 -7.83 20.67
C GLU A 30 1.54 -7.86 19.71
N HIS A 31 0.52 -7.05 19.95
CA HIS A 31 -0.77 -7.14 19.26
C HIS A 31 -0.93 -6.08 18.17
N TYR A 32 -0.42 -4.88 18.43
CA TYR A 32 -0.57 -3.74 17.54
C TYR A 32 0.39 -3.81 16.36
N TYR A 33 1.54 -4.51 16.47
CA TYR A 33 2.41 -4.79 15.31
C TYR A 33 1.66 -5.46 14.15
N LYS A 34 0.68 -6.34 14.43
CA LYS A 34 -0.16 -6.97 13.41
C LYS A 34 -1.14 -5.99 12.74
N GLN A 35 -1.58 -4.96 13.48
CA GLN A 35 -2.50 -3.93 12.99
C GLN A 35 -1.78 -2.73 12.37
N LEU A 36 -0.53 -2.47 12.76
CA LEU A 36 0.34 -1.46 12.19
C LEU A 36 1.05 -1.92 10.92
N TYR A 37 1.23 -3.23 10.71
CA TYR A 37 1.83 -3.74 9.48
C TYR A 37 1.10 -3.24 8.20
N PRO A 38 -0.25 -3.20 8.15
CA PRO A 38 -0.99 -2.53 7.08
C PRO A 38 -0.93 -0.99 7.11
N LEU A 39 -0.63 -0.38 8.27
CA LEU A 39 -0.44 1.06 8.44
C LEU A 39 1.01 1.49 8.19
N GLY A 40 1.87 0.54 7.77
CA GLY A 40 3.20 0.82 7.28
C GLY A 40 3.11 1.85 6.17
N GLN A 41 3.85 2.94 6.35
CA GLN A 41 3.89 4.12 5.50
C GLN A 41 3.64 3.76 4.03
N VAL A 42 2.51 4.20 3.48
CA VAL A 42 2.28 4.20 2.04
C VAL A 42 3.25 5.23 1.49
N MET A 43 4.51 4.84 1.28
CA MET A 43 5.40 5.65 0.48
C MET A 43 4.76 5.73 -0.91
N ALA A 44 4.64 6.94 -1.44
CA ALA A 44 4.30 7.10 -2.85
C ALA A 44 5.30 6.25 -3.64
N MET A 45 4.81 5.20 -4.30
CA MET A 45 5.66 4.37 -5.14
C MET A 45 6.13 5.28 -6.28
N PRO A 46 7.46 5.49 -6.45
CA PRO A 46 7.95 6.34 -7.52
C PRO A 46 7.49 5.79 -8.87
N GLU A 47 7.18 6.69 -9.80
CA GLU A 47 6.86 6.28 -11.16
C GLU A 47 8.07 5.58 -11.78
N LYS A 48 7.83 4.77 -12.82
CA LYS A 48 8.90 3.95 -13.42
C LYS A 48 10.04 4.82 -13.95
N GLU A 49 9.72 6.02 -14.40
CA GLU A 49 10.62 7.06 -14.89
C GLU A 49 11.48 7.70 -13.79
N ASP A 50 11.02 7.67 -12.53
CA ASP A 50 11.70 8.25 -11.37
C ASP A 50 12.71 7.27 -10.72
N LEU A 51 12.75 6.03 -11.21
CA LEU A 51 13.63 5.00 -10.67
C LEU A 51 15.10 5.28 -11.07
N PRO A 52 16.07 5.16 -10.15
CA PRO A 52 17.47 5.52 -10.40
C PRO A 52 18.19 4.62 -11.43
N PHE A 53 17.55 3.53 -11.85
CA PHE A 53 18.02 2.59 -12.86
C PHE A 53 17.20 2.65 -14.16
N TYR A 54 16.24 3.58 -14.28
CA TYR A 54 15.50 3.79 -15.50
C TYR A 54 16.39 4.42 -16.57
N ASP A 55 16.26 3.94 -17.80
CA ASP A 55 16.96 4.44 -18.98
C ASP A 55 15.93 4.53 -20.11
N PRO A 56 15.61 5.73 -20.63
CA PRO A 56 14.59 5.90 -21.66
C PRO A 56 14.94 5.24 -23.01
N ASN A 57 16.20 4.85 -23.23
CA ASN A 57 16.63 4.16 -24.44
C ASN A 57 16.53 2.64 -24.34
N GLU A 58 16.61 2.10 -23.12
CA GLU A 58 16.55 0.65 -22.86
C GLU A 58 15.19 0.21 -22.30
N HIS A 59 14.50 1.10 -21.59
CA HIS A 59 13.28 0.82 -20.86
C HIS A 59 12.11 1.60 -21.44
N SER A 60 11.02 0.89 -21.76
CA SER A 60 9.75 1.50 -22.14
C SER A 60 8.83 1.66 -20.92
N THR A 61 8.05 2.73 -20.92
CA THR A 61 6.95 2.95 -19.98
C THR A 61 5.64 3.07 -20.75
N MET A 62 4.53 2.79 -20.05
CA MET A 62 3.21 2.91 -20.64
C MET A 62 2.81 4.39 -20.61
N THR A 63 2.23 4.86 -21.70
CA THR A 63 1.56 6.16 -21.69
C THR A 63 0.39 6.15 -20.71
N GLU A 64 -0.05 7.32 -20.26
CA GLU A 64 -1.21 7.44 -19.38
C GLU A 64 -2.46 6.77 -19.97
N ALA A 65 -2.68 6.91 -21.28
CA ALA A 65 -3.80 6.29 -21.98
C ALA A 65 -3.73 4.75 -21.97
N GLU A 66 -2.54 4.18 -22.17
CA GLU A 66 -2.33 2.73 -22.09
C GLU A 66 -2.51 2.21 -20.67
N THR A 67 -2.02 2.95 -19.67
CA THR A 67 -2.18 2.63 -18.25
C THR A 67 -3.66 2.62 -17.86
N VAL A 68 -4.42 3.63 -18.28
CA VAL A 68 -5.88 3.70 -18.07
C VAL A 68 -6.60 2.53 -18.76
N ALA A 69 -6.23 2.18 -19.99
CA ALA A 69 -6.82 1.06 -20.71
C ALA A 69 -6.56 -0.28 -20.00
N MET A 70 -5.33 -0.50 -19.51
CA MET A 70 -4.97 -1.69 -18.75
C MET A 70 -5.78 -1.81 -17.45
N TYR A 71 -5.90 -0.73 -16.67
CA TYR A 71 -6.68 -0.76 -15.43
C TYR A 71 -8.17 -1.02 -15.68
N ARG A 72 -8.74 -0.47 -16.76
CA ARG A 72 -10.12 -0.78 -17.18
C ARG A 72 -10.28 -2.26 -17.51
N ALA A 73 -9.38 -2.83 -18.33
CA ALA A 73 -9.41 -4.24 -18.66
C ALA A 73 -9.26 -5.15 -17.43
N TRP A 74 -8.41 -4.79 -16.47
CA TRP A 74 -8.28 -5.52 -15.20
C TRP A 74 -9.51 -5.36 -14.29
N ALA A 75 -10.15 -4.20 -14.27
CA ALA A 75 -11.41 -4.02 -13.55
C ALA A 75 -12.50 -4.92 -14.16
N GLU A 76 -12.64 -4.95 -15.48
CA GLU A 76 -13.57 -5.84 -16.17
C GLU A 76 -13.27 -7.32 -15.94
N TYR A 77 -11.99 -7.71 -16.00
CA TYR A 77 -11.57 -9.08 -15.70
C TYR A 77 -11.93 -9.50 -14.27
N ARG A 78 -11.62 -8.64 -13.28
CA ARG A 78 -11.97 -8.90 -11.87
C ARG A 78 -13.47 -8.97 -11.67
N GLU A 79 -14.23 -8.12 -12.34
CA GLU A 79 -15.69 -8.15 -12.26
C GLU A 79 -16.26 -9.45 -12.84
N LYS A 80 -15.77 -9.91 -14.00
CA LYS A 80 -16.14 -11.21 -14.58
C LYS A 80 -15.84 -12.39 -13.65
N LEU A 81 -14.68 -12.37 -12.99
CA LEU A 81 -14.35 -13.37 -11.97
C LEU A 81 -15.31 -13.30 -10.77
N ARG A 82 -15.68 -12.09 -10.33
CA ARG A 82 -16.60 -11.86 -9.20
C ARG A 82 -18.02 -12.35 -9.50
N THR A 83 -18.53 -12.10 -10.70
CA THR A 83 -19.88 -12.47 -11.12
C THR A 83 -19.97 -13.88 -11.69
N GLY A 84 -18.85 -14.61 -11.77
CA GLY A 84 -18.78 -15.97 -12.30
C GLY A 84 -19.10 -16.08 -13.79
N THR A 85 -19.10 -14.97 -14.52
CA THR A 85 -19.51 -14.93 -15.92
C THR A 85 -18.26 -15.10 -16.78
N LYS A 86 -18.11 -16.27 -17.41
CA LYS A 86 -17.15 -16.42 -18.50
C LYS A 86 -17.62 -15.55 -19.67
N PRO A 87 -16.72 -14.88 -20.40
CA PRO A 87 -17.08 -14.39 -21.71
C PRO A 87 -17.31 -15.62 -22.61
N ASP A 88 -18.52 -15.73 -23.17
CA ASP A 88 -19.00 -16.75 -24.13
C ASP A 88 -19.74 -18.01 -23.60
N GLU A 89 -20.44 -17.94 -22.47
CA GLU A 89 -21.56 -18.86 -22.16
C GLU A 89 -22.81 -18.11 -21.68
#